data_AF-B3S0H4-F1
#
_entry.id   AF-B3S0H4-F1
#
_cell.length_a   1.000
_cell.length_b   1.000
_cell.length_c   1.000
_cell.angle_alpha   90.00
_cell.angle_beta   90.00
_cell.angle_gamma   90.00
#
_symmetry.space_group_name_H-M   'P 1'
#
loop_
_entity.id
_entity.type
_entity.pdbx_description
1 polymer ?
#
loop_
_entity_poly.entity_id
_entity_poly.type
_entity_poly.pdbx_seq_one_letter_code
_entity_poly.pdbx_strand_id
1 'polypeptide(L)'
;MASLQFYDIQLQSNQINNLASGLSSIYASKVYPYPRCLCKANSQLVPDAYIISRCLNASTGNYFDRINPDSHPAAYANDGNLNTFWLAANGTSSANLTLNLFNTTTITSLTIHSVYLPTTVVVEKLSASTGQWQILQLFADNCQLRYSQGNNSKLETINSINCIEFDEMNKQTANFTFWAAEGRPFTNDVQSIAQLTNFRSSNSTRFQFQYSNNQSQTYFGIKEVIVNSGNSYDPIFVNSTLYYQIEENLPNNTLIGKIMAYDPDHAKVYFTAVKNDPTDTTFGYFNIDTNDGNITTINNIDYETIPSNPYIFNVTAHDYGIDNSRTQTKQLIITIANVPETPQFVNINGTPTQGYQFEVNKKVSEGSAIAAVHAVDPDGSGTAICHYDRQMLLGKVNFGTMI
;
A
#
# COMPACT_ATOMS: atom_id res chain seq x y z
N MET A 1 0.37 -0.13 -8.08
CA MET A 1 0.55 -0.64 -9.47
C MET A 1 0.97 0.51 -10.38
N ALA A 2 2.27 0.75 -10.50
CA ALA A 2 2.78 1.60 -11.56
C ALA A 2 2.97 0.71 -12.79
N SER A 3 2.01 0.72 -13.71
CA SER A 3 2.14 0.06 -15.00
C SER A 3 3.18 0.82 -15.82
N LEU A 4 4.37 0.23 -15.94
CA LEU A 4 5.38 0.63 -16.90
C LEU A 4 4.79 0.44 -18.30
N GLN A 5 4.63 1.51 -19.07
CA GLN A 5 4.19 1.46 -20.48
C GLN A 5 5.36 1.76 -21.41
N PHE A 6 5.52 1.00 -22.50
CA PHE A 6 6.46 1.36 -23.55
C PHE A 6 5.93 2.54 -24.38
N TYR A 7 6.77 3.54 -24.60
CA TYR A 7 6.52 4.62 -25.56
C TYR A 7 7.57 4.54 -26.68
N ASP A 8 7.13 4.69 -27.93
CA ASP A 8 8.00 4.65 -29.13
C ASP A 8 8.94 5.87 -29.24
N ILE A 9 8.91 6.79 -28.27
CA ILE A 9 9.75 8.00 -28.22
C ILE A 9 10.17 8.27 -26.77
N GLN A 10 11.44 8.66 -26.57
CA GLN A 10 11.95 9.12 -25.28
C GLN A 10 11.28 10.46 -24.90
N LEU A 11 10.34 10.43 -23.95
CA LEU A 11 9.64 11.63 -23.49
C LEU A 11 10.56 12.48 -22.60
N GLN A 12 10.70 13.76 -22.95
CA GLN A 12 11.41 14.74 -22.12
C GLN A 12 10.52 15.23 -20.95
N SER A 13 11.14 15.68 -19.86
CA SER A 13 10.47 16.01 -18.58
C SER A 13 9.31 17.01 -18.69
N ASN A 14 9.33 17.88 -19.71
CA ASN A 14 8.25 18.84 -19.98
C ASN A 14 6.99 18.21 -20.60
N GLN A 15 7.09 17.02 -21.22
CA GLN A 15 5.94 16.30 -21.77
C GLN A 15 5.24 15.43 -20.73
N ILE A 16 5.94 15.06 -19.65
CA ILE A 16 5.37 14.35 -18.48
C ILE A 16 4.40 15.26 -17.71
N ASN A 17 4.73 16.55 -17.57
CA ASN A 17 3.87 17.52 -16.87
C ASN A 17 2.57 17.83 -17.62
N ASN A 18 2.55 17.71 -18.94
CA ASN A 18 1.35 17.88 -19.76
C ASN A 18 0.40 16.67 -19.73
N LEU A 19 0.90 15.49 -19.32
CA LEU A 19 0.07 14.30 -19.05
C LEU A 19 -0.51 14.30 -17.63
N ALA A 20 0.19 14.93 -16.66
CA ALA A 20 -0.26 15.05 -15.27
C ALA A 20 -1.26 16.20 -15.04
N SER A 21 -1.24 17.24 -15.88
CA SER A 21 -2.19 18.36 -15.81
C SER A 21 -3.38 18.09 -16.74
N GLY A 22 -4.35 17.33 -16.25
CA GLY A 22 -5.62 17.11 -16.94
C GLY A 22 -6.36 18.42 -17.22
N LEU A 23 -6.10 19.04 -18.37
CA LEU A 23 -6.97 20.05 -18.98
C LEU A 23 -7.05 19.81 -20.50
N SER A 24 -8.07 19.01 -20.84
CA SER A 24 -8.93 19.18 -22.02
C SER A 24 -8.25 19.50 -23.37
N SER A 25 -7.84 18.45 -24.08
CA SER A 25 -8.23 18.11 -25.45
C SER A 25 -7.34 16.92 -25.82
N ILE A 26 -7.80 15.80 -26.33
CA ILE A 26 -8.75 15.58 -27.39
C ILE A 26 -9.33 14.19 -27.09
N TYR A 27 -10.65 14.04 -27.13
CA TYR A 27 -11.28 12.77 -27.47
C TYR A 27 -10.81 12.36 -28.87
N ALA A 28 -9.56 11.93 -29.01
CA ALA A 28 -9.18 11.09 -30.11
C ALA A 28 -9.64 9.74 -29.62
N SER A 29 -10.81 9.31 -30.10
CA SER A 29 -11.26 7.94 -30.00
C SER A 29 -10.05 7.05 -30.28
N LYS A 30 -9.42 6.51 -29.23
CA LYS A 30 -8.36 5.52 -29.39
C LYS A 30 -9.10 4.32 -29.96
N VAL A 31 -9.08 4.21 -31.28
CA VAL A 31 -9.59 3.04 -31.97
C VAL A 31 -8.70 1.91 -31.46
N TYR A 32 -9.21 1.12 -30.52
CA TYR A 32 -8.57 -0.13 -30.17
C TYR A 32 -8.69 -1.01 -31.41
N PRO A 33 -7.59 -1.28 -32.14
CA PRO A 33 -7.67 -2.18 -33.28
C PRO A 33 -8.15 -3.52 -32.74
N TYR A 34 -9.14 -4.10 -33.40
CA TYR A 34 -9.61 -5.44 -33.07
C TYR A 34 -8.38 -6.38 -33.11
N PRO A 35 -8.05 -7.12 -32.04
CA PRO A 35 -6.79 -7.88 -31.94
C PRO A 35 -6.72 -9.07 -32.91
N ARG A 36 -7.66 -9.17 -33.86
CA ARG A 36 -7.79 -10.24 -34.84
C ARG A 36 -7.85 -9.62 -36.24
N CYS A 37 -6.73 -9.69 -36.96
CA CYS A 37 -6.61 -9.21 -38.35
C CYS A 37 -7.62 -9.92 -39.25
N LEU A 38 -8.29 -9.28 -40.21
CA LEU A 38 -9.21 -9.98 -41.14
C LEU A 38 -8.46 -10.88 -42.14
N CYS A 39 -9.12 -11.91 -42.69
CA CYS A 39 -8.57 -12.64 -43.83
C CYS A 39 -8.49 -11.73 -45.06
N LYS A 40 -7.46 -11.93 -45.90
CA LYS A 40 -7.38 -11.27 -47.21
C LYS A 40 -8.59 -11.66 -48.09
N ALA A 41 -8.95 -10.81 -49.04
CA ALA A 41 -9.98 -11.12 -50.03
C ALA A 41 -9.72 -12.48 -50.70
N ASN A 42 -10.78 -13.26 -50.96
CA ASN A 42 -10.72 -14.64 -51.49
C ASN A 42 -10.06 -15.67 -50.57
N SER A 43 -9.93 -15.38 -49.27
CA SER A 43 -9.47 -16.34 -48.28
C SER A 43 -10.54 -16.57 -47.22
N GLN A 44 -10.74 -17.83 -46.83
CA GLN A 44 -11.72 -18.21 -45.82
C GLN A 44 -11.05 -18.40 -44.46
N LEU A 45 -11.73 -17.93 -43.40
CA LEU A 45 -11.31 -18.21 -42.03
C LEU A 45 -11.38 -19.73 -41.82
N VAL A 46 -10.28 -20.30 -41.36
CA VAL A 46 -10.25 -21.68 -40.88
C VAL A 46 -10.34 -21.61 -39.36
N PRO A 47 -11.47 -22.04 -38.76
CA PRO A 47 -11.56 -22.20 -37.32
C PRO A 47 -10.65 -23.36 -36.94
N ASP A 48 -9.45 -23.03 -36.52
CA ASP A 48 -8.39 -23.98 -36.22
C ASP A 48 -8.06 -23.88 -34.73
N ALA A 49 -7.65 -24.98 -34.09
CA ALA A 49 -7.39 -25.04 -32.64
C ALA A 49 -6.14 -24.25 -32.18
N TYR A 50 -5.58 -23.41 -33.06
CA TYR A 50 -4.37 -22.66 -32.82
C TYR A 50 -4.67 -21.29 -32.19
N ILE A 51 -3.78 -20.82 -31.32
CA ILE A 51 -3.88 -19.52 -30.63
C ILE A 51 -3.99 -18.37 -31.62
N ILE A 52 -3.35 -18.49 -32.79
CA ILE A 52 -3.48 -17.55 -33.91
C ILE A 52 -4.30 -18.23 -35.01
N SER A 53 -5.41 -17.59 -35.37
CA SER A 53 -6.32 -18.09 -36.41
C SER A 53 -5.69 -18.03 -37.80
N ARG A 54 -6.02 -18.99 -38.67
CA ARG A 54 -5.51 -19.07 -40.04
C ARG A 54 -6.58 -18.76 -41.09
N CYS A 55 -6.12 -18.38 -42.27
CA CYS A 55 -6.92 -18.23 -43.47
C CYS A 55 -6.45 -19.20 -44.53
N LEU A 56 -7.40 -19.84 -45.22
CA LEU A 56 -7.15 -20.64 -46.41
C LEU A 56 -7.35 -19.78 -47.64
N ASN A 57 -6.33 -19.62 -48.47
CA ASN A 57 -6.47 -18.97 -49.77
C ASN A 57 -7.21 -19.92 -50.72
N ALA A 58 -8.42 -19.54 -51.16
CA ALA A 58 -9.27 -20.40 -51.98
C ALA A 58 -8.70 -20.65 -53.39
N SER A 59 -7.79 -19.80 -53.87
CA SER A 59 -7.19 -19.92 -55.21
C SER A 59 -5.92 -20.77 -55.23
N THR A 60 -5.14 -20.77 -54.14
CA THR A 60 -3.85 -21.49 -54.07
C THR A 60 -3.89 -22.72 -53.17
N GLY A 61 -4.90 -22.87 -52.31
CA GLY A 61 -4.98 -23.93 -51.30
C GLY A 61 -3.99 -23.74 -50.14
N ASN A 62 -3.24 -22.64 -50.10
CA ASN A 62 -2.24 -22.38 -49.07
C ASN A 62 -2.86 -21.72 -47.82
N TYR A 63 -2.39 -22.12 -46.65
CA TYR A 63 -2.73 -21.51 -45.37
C TYR A 63 -1.80 -20.34 -45.06
N PHE A 64 -2.34 -19.31 -44.42
CA PHE A 64 -1.55 -18.22 -43.85
C PHE A 64 -2.21 -17.69 -42.57
N ASP A 65 -1.42 -17.11 -41.68
CA ASP A 65 -1.88 -16.68 -40.36
C ASP A 65 -2.51 -15.27 -40.37
N ARG A 66 -3.51 -15.05 -39.51
CA ARG A 66 -4.21 -13.76 -39.35
C ARG A 66 -3.41 -12.78 -38.49
N ILE A 67 -2.22 -12.42 -38.95
CA ILE A 67 -1.30 -11.53 -38.25
C ILE A 67 -0.98 -10.27 -39.06
N ASN A 68 -0.83 -9.15 -38.36
CA ASN A 68 -0.30 -7.90 -38.88
C ASN A 68 0.60 -7.27 -37.80
N PRO A 69 1.93 -7.20 -37.99
CA PRO A 69 2.84 -6.59 -37.03
C PRO A 69 2.44 -5.16 -36.63
N ASP A 70 1.86 -4.38 -37.55
CA ASP A 70 1.40 -3.01 -37.28
C ASP A 70 0.18 -2.95 -36.34
N SER A 71 -0.48 -4.10 -36.12
CA SER A 71 -1.61 -4.25 -35.18
C SER A 71 -1.20 -4.82 -33.82
N HIS A 72 0.08 -5.14 -33.63
CA HIS A 72 0.64 -5.76 -32.43
C HIS A 72 1.92 -5.03 -31.96
N PRO A 73 1.81 -3.76 -31.53
CA PRO A 73 2.95 -2.92 -31.15
C PRO A 73 3.65 -3.43 -29.87
N ALA A 74 4.90 -3.00 -29.66
CA ALA A 74 5.70 -3.40 -28.50
C ALA A 74 5.05 -3.02 -27.15
N ALA A 75 4.26 -1.95 -27.12
CA ALA A 75 3.50 -1.54 -25.95
C ALA A 75 2.54 -2.61 -25.41
N TYR A 76 2.08 -3.55 -26.25
CA TYR A 76 1.22 -4.64 -25.77
C TYR A 76 1.97 -5.64 -24.89
N ALA A 77 3.31 -5.70 -24.94
CA ALA A 77 4.06 -6.61 -24.09
C ALA A 77 4.09 -6.20 -22.60
N ASN A 78 3.54 -5.04 -22.22
CA ASN A 78 3.44 -4.59 -20.83
C ASN A 78 2.22 -3.69 -20.54
N ASP A 79 1.13 -3.82 -21.31
CA ASP A 79 -0.04 -2.95 -21.18
C ASP A 79 -1.03 -3.36 -20.07
N GLY A 80 -0.75 -4.45 -19.34
CA GLY A 80 -1.64 -4.98 -18.29
C GLY A 80 -2.79 -5.84 -18.83
N ASN A 81 -2.76 -6.27 -20.09
CA ASN A 81 -3.86 -6.98 -20.72
C ASN A 81 -3.41 -8.26 -21.46
N LEU A 82 -3.70 -9.42 -20.87
CA LEU A 82 -3.36 -10.72 -21.45
C LEU A 82 -4.10 -11.09 -22.75
N ASN A 83 -5.07 -10.28 -23.19
CA ASN A 83 -5.79 -10.47 -24.46
C ASN A 83 -5.10 -9.76 -25.64
N THR A 84 -4.19 -8.84 -25.37
CA THR A 84 -3.30 -8.21 -26.36
C THR A 84 -1.94 -8.90 -26.33
N PHE A 85 -1.18 -8.73 -27.41
CA PHE A 85 0.20 -9.24 -27.49
C PHE A 85 1.00 -8.47 -28.52
N TRP A 86 2.28 -8.26 -28.23
CA TRP A 86 3.27 -7.83 -29.19
C TRP A 86 3.65 -8.99 -30.11
N LEU A 87 3.88 -8.69 -31.39
CA LEU A 87 4.33 -9.66 -32.39
C LEU A 87 5.71 -9.26 -32.92
N ALA A 88 6.62 -10.22 -32.98
CA ALA A 88 7.94 -9.99 -33.59
C ALA A 88 7.86 -9.90 -35.12
N ALA A 89 8.91 -9.32 -35.71
CA ALA A 89 9.02 -9.23 -37.17
C ALA A 89 9.03 -10.61 -37.83
N ASN A 90 8.42 -10.71 -39.01
CA ASN A 90 8.26 -11.97 -39.73
C ASN A 90 9.61 -12.64 -40.02
N GLY A 91 9.71 -13.96 -39.77
CA GLY A 91 10.91 -14.74 -40.04
C GLY A 91 12.06 -14.57 -39.03
N THR A 92 11.83 -13.83 -37.93
CA THR A 92 12.77 -13.81 -36.81
C THR A 92 12.68 -15.11 -36.02
N SER A 93 13.82 -15.57 -35.49
CA SER A 93 13.90 -16.70 -34.56
C SER A 93 14.25 -16.28 -33.14
N SER A 94 14.41 -14.97 -32.92
CA SER A 94 14.86 -14.39 -31.67
C SER A 94 14.28 -12.99 -31.46
N ALA A 95 14.10 -12.62 -30.19
CA ALA A 95 13.67 -11.30 -29.81
C ALA A 95 14.31 -10.83 -28.50
N ASN A 96 14.57 -9.54 -28.45
CA ASN A 96 15.13 -8.89 -27.26
C ASN A 96 14.15 -7.81 -26.80
N LEU A 97 13.63 -7.97 -25.58
CA LEU A 97 12.82 -6.96 -24.90
C LEU A 97 13.66 -6.35 -23.78
N THR A 98 13.70 -5.02 -23.68
CA THR A 98 14.37 -4.34 -22.57
C THR A 98 13.37 -3.45 -21.84
N LEU A 99 13.14 -3.75 -20.57
CA LEU A 99 12.32 -2.95 -19.65
C LEU A 99 13.24 -2.00 -18.87
N ASN A 100 13.00 -0.69 -19.00
CA ASN A 100 13.63 0.32 -18.14
C ASN A 100 12.74 0.53 -16.92
N LEU A 101 13.26 0.27 -15.72
CA LEU A 101 12.50 0.34 -14.46
C LEU A 101 12.48 1.75 -13.84
N PHE A 102 13.05 2.76 -14.53
CA PHE A 102 13.23 4.17 -14.14
C PHE A 102 14.10 4.39 -12.90
N ASN A 103 13.89 3.62 -11.84
CA ASN A 103 14.65 3.63 -10.58
C ASN A 103 15.25 2.25 -10.30
N THR A 104 16.26 2.21 -9.43
CA THR A 104 16.78 0.94 -8.90
C THR A 104 15.67 0.23 -8.14
N THR A 105 15.28 -0.93 -8.65
CA THR A 105 14.12 -1.71 -8.22
C THR A 105 14.57 -3.08 -7.74
N THR A 106 14.04 -3.54 -6.61
CA THR A 106 14.31 -4.90 -6.10
C THR A 106 13.33 -5.89 -6.72
N ILE A 107 13.81 -6.69 -7.67
CA ILE A 107 13.01 -7.69 -8.38
C ILE A 107 12.70 -8.86 -7.43
N THR A 108 11.43 -9.07 -7.09
CA THR A 108 10.98 -10.23 -6.30
C THR A 108 10.62 -11.41 -7.20
N SER A 109 9.87 -11.13 -8.26
CA SER A 109 9.55 -12.10 -9.30
C SER A 109 9.46 -11.48 -10.69
N LEU A 110 9.63 -12.31 -11.70
CA LEU A 110 9.42 -11.95 -13.11
C LEU A 110 8.46 -12.97 -13.72
N THR A 111 7.36 -12.51 -14.30
CA THR A 111 6.40 -13.39 -14.97
C THR A 111 6.35 -13.05 -16.44
N ILE A 112 6.41 -14.07 -17.29
CA ILE A 112 6.36 -13.94 -18.74
C ILE A 112 5.19 -14.76 -19.27
N HIS A 113 4.32 -14.08 -19.98
CA HIS A 113 3.22 -14.66 -20.74
C HIS A 113 3.56 -14.56 -22.22
N SER A 114 3.84 -15.70 -22.84
CA SER A 114 4.16 -15.78 -24.27
C SER A 114 3.00 -16.35 -25.08
N VAL A 115 2.96 -16.04 -26.37
CA VAL A 115 1.97 -16.64 -27.29
C VAL A 115 2.30 -18.10 -27.55
N TYR A 116 3.60 -18.39 -27.74
CA TYR A 116 4.15 -19.74 -27.85
C TYR A 116 5.35 -19.83 -26.93
N LEU A 117 5.59 -21.02 -26.36
CA LEU A 117 6.71 -21.22 -25.47
C LEU A 117 8.03 -21.09 -26.26
N PRO A 118 8.96 -20.20 -25.83
CA PRO A 118 10.29 -20.12 -26.42
C PRO A 118 11.10 -21.39 -26.17
N THR A 119 12.11 -21.65 -26.99
CA THR A 119 13.08 -22.72 -26.74
C THR A 119 14.05 -22.33 -25.64
N THR A 120 14.47 -21.06 -25.60
CA THR A 120 15.34 -20.54 -24.57
C THR A 120 14.98 -19.10 -24.21
N VAL A 121 15.17 -18.74 -22.94
CA VAL A 121 15.08 -17.36 -22.46
C VAL A 121 16.30 -17.05 -21.60
N VAL A 122 16.95 -15.94 -21.89
CA VAL A 122 17.98 -15.35 -21.05
C VAL A 122 17.40 -14.08 -20.43
N VAL A 123 17.35 -14.05 -19.10
CA VAL A 123 16.97 -12.85 -18.36
C VAL A 123 18.24 -12.23 -17.80
N GLU A 124 18.46 -10.96 -18.12
CA GLU A 124 19.58 -10.18 -17.62
C GLU A 124 19.09 -8.95 -16.88
N LYS A 125 19.89 -8.52 -15.92
CA LYS A 125 19.70 -7.27 -15.19
C LYS A 125 20.88 -6.36 -15.44
N LEU A 126 20.63 -5.06 -15.46
CA LEU A 126 21.69 -4.06 -15.43
C LEU A 126 22.15 -3.88 -13.98
N SER A 127 23.43 -4.16 -13.73
CA SER A 127 24.02 -4.00 -12.40
C SER A 127 24.16 -2.52 -12.05
N ALA A 128 23.56 -2.09 -10.95
CA ALA A 128 23.67 -0.71 -10.49
C ALA A 128 25.10 -0.33 -10.06
N SER A 129 25.90 -1.30 -9.61
CA SER A 129 27.28 -1.06 -9.14
C SER A 129 28.32 -1.03 -10.25
N THR A 130 28.13 -1.82 -11.32
CA THR A 130 29.10 -1.95 -12.41
C THR A 130 28.63 -1.35 -13.73
N GLY A 131 27.33 -1.05 -13.88
CA GLY A 131 26.75 -0.61 -15.14
C GLY A 131 26.80 -1.67 -16.26
N GLN A 132 27.09 -2.93 -15.92
CA GLN A 132 27.18 -4.03 -16.88
C GLN A 132 25.94 -4.94 -16.79
N TRP A 133 25.57 -5.53 -17.92
CA TRP A 133 24.54 -6.57 -17.96
C TRP A 133 25.05 -7.85 -17.31
N GLN A 134 24.24 -8.42 -16.43
CA GLN A 134 24.51 -9.67 -15.73
C GLN A 134 23.31 -10.59 -15.89
N ILE A 135 23.56 -11.88 -16.08
CA ILE A 135 22.50 -12.88 -16.15
C ILE A 135 21.84 -12.97 -14.77
N LEU A 136 20.51 -12.86 -14.76
CA LEU A 136 19.66 -13.01 -13.59
C LEU A 136 19.04 -14.42 -13.54
N GLN A 137 18.63 -14.97 -14.68
CA GLN A 137 18.09 -16.33 -14.78
C GLN A 137 18.15 -16.86 -16.22
N LEU A 138 18.28 -18.19 -16.35
CA LEU A 138 18.17 -18.91 -17.62
C LEU A 138 16.94 -19.82 -17.61
N PHE A 139 16.23 -19.89 -18.73
CA PHE A 139 15.16 -20.86 -18.99
C PHE A 139 15.38 -21.57 -20.32
N ALA A 140 15.03 -22.85 -20.39
CA ALA A 140 15.12 -23.62 -21.63
C ALA A 140 14.12 -24.78 -21.69
N ASP A 141 13.83 -25.24 -22.91
CA ASP A 141 13.15 -26.52 -23.16
C ASP A 141 13.99 -27.74 -22.73
N ASN A 142 15.32 -27.59 -22.75
CA ASN A 142 16.29 -28.56 -22.26
C ASN A 142 17.59 -27.84 -21.85
N CYS A 143 17.84 -27.66 -20.55
CA CYS A 143 18.98 -26.88 -20.08
C CYS A 143 20.34 -27.49 -20.45
N GLN A 144 20.44 -28.82 -20.44
CA GLN A 144 21.69 -29.52 -20.78
C GLN A 144 22.06 -29.29 -22.24
N LEU A 145 21.09 -29.39 -23.16
CA LEU A 145 21.31 -29.19 -24.58
C LEU A 145 21.58 -27.72 -24.93
N ARG A 146 20.87 -26.79 -24.29
CA ARG A 146 20.88 -25.36 -24.65
C ARG A 146 22.01 -24.57 -23.99
N TYR A 147 22.33 -24.88 -22.74
CA TYR A 147 23.29 -24.12 -21.94
C TYR A 147 24.39 -24.99 -21.30
N SER A 148 24.43 -26.29 -21.59
CA SER A 148 25.38 -27.22 -20.93
C SER A 148 25.29 -27.20 -19.40
N GLN A 149 24.09 -26.94 -18.86
CA GLN A 149 23.81 -26.95 -17.43
C GLN A 149 22.80 -28.04 -17.08
N GLY A 150 22.94 -28.65 -15.90
CA GLY A 150 21.94 -29.61 -15.42
C GLY A 150 20.58 -28.95 -15.23
N ASN A 151 19.51 -29.65 -15.60
CA ASN A 151 18.14 -29.16 -15.46
C ASN A 151 17.82 -28.87 -13.99
N ASN A 152 17.36 -27.64 -13.69
CA ASN A 152 16.95 -27.22 -12.36
C ASN A 152 18.02 -27.46 -11.28
N SER A 153 19.30 -27.28 -11.66
CA SER A 153 20.44 -27.50 -10.76
C SER A 153 20.34 -26.64 -9.50
N LYS A 154 20.82 -27.17 -8.37
CA LYS A 154 20.84 -26.45 -7.09
C LYS A 154 21.69 -25.18 -7.19
N LEU A 155 21.25 -24.12 -6.51
CA LEU A 155 22.01 -22.89 -6.37
C LEU A 155 22.98 -23.02 -5.19
N GLU A 156 24.28 -23.05 -5.48
CA GLU A 156 25.32 -23.21 -4.45
C GLU A 156 25.56 -21.94 -3.62
N THR A 157 25.32 -20.76 -4.21
CA THR A 157 25.49 -19.46 -3.58
C THR A 157 24.33 -18.52 -3.91
N ILE A 158 24.22 -17.42 -3.17
CA ILE A 158 23.22 -16.36 -3.42
C ILE A 158 23.31 -15.81 -4.86
N ASN A 159 24.50 -15.76 -5.46
CA ASN A 159 24.70 -15.21 -6.81
C ASN A 159 24.75 -16.29 -7.90
N SER A 160 24.59 -17.57 -7.55
CA SER A 160 24.62 -18.66 -8.53
C SER A 160 23.47 -18.50 -9.54
N ILE A 161 23.73 -18.89 -10.78
CA ILE A 161 22.72 -18.94 -11.85
C ILE A 161 22.60 -20.38 -12.28
N ASN A 162 21.38 -20.91 -12.24
CA ASN A 162 21.05 -22.19 -12.86
C ASN A 162 20.20 -21.95 -14.11
N CYS A 163 19.90 -23.03 -14.82
CA CYS A 163 18.86 -23.04 -15.83
C CYS A 163 17.64 -23.79 -15.31
N ILE A 164 16.47 -23.18 -15.48
CA ILE A 164 15.17 -23.77 -15.17
C ILE A 164 14.61 -24.37 -16.45
N GLU A 165 14.34 -25.67 -16.43
CA GLU A 165 13.71 -26.36 -17.55
C GLU A 165 12.20 -26.11 -17.52
N PHE A 166 11.60 -25.81 -18.69
CA PHE A 166 10.15 -25.63 -18.79
C PHE A 166 9.41 -26.93 -18.41
N ASP A 167 8.53 -26.84 -17.42
CA ASP A 167 7.70 -27.95 -17.00
C ASP A 167 6.51 -28.19 -17.96
N GLU A 168 5.72 -29.23 -17.70
CA GLU A 168 4.55 -29.56 -18.52
C GLU A 168 3.49 -28.45 -18.53
N MET A 169 3.35 -27.70 -17.45
CA MET A 169 2.41 -26.58 -17.37
C MET A 169 2.90 -25.41 -18.23
N ASN A 170 4.20 -25.10 -18.22
CA ASN A 170 4.81 -24.09 -19.07
C ASN A 170 4.65 -24.47 -20.55
N LYS A 171 4.87 -25.75 -20.91
CA LYS A 171 4.67 -26.26 -22.28
C LYS A 171 3.24 -26.10 -22.77
N GLN A 172 2.25 -26.24 -21.88
CA GLN A 172 0.84 -26.07 -22.23
C GLN A 172 0.41 -24.61 -22.30
N THR A 173 0.87 -23.79 -21.36
CA THR A 173 0.36 -22.42 -21.17
C THR A 173 1.22 -21.33 -21.80
N ALA A 174 2.48 -21.66 -22.12
CA ALA A 174 3.52 -20.71 -22.52
C ALA A 174 3.76 -19.60 -21.48
N ASN A 175 3.47 -19.88 -20.21
CA ASN A 175 3.63 -18.96 -19.09
C ASN A 175 4.63 -19.53 -18.09
N PHE A 176 5.51 -18.68 -17.56
CA PHE A 176 6.48 -19.08 -16.55
C PHE A 176 6.88 -17.89 -15.67
N THR A 177 7.26 -18.19 -14.43
CA THR A 177 7.63 -17.20 -13.42
C THR A 177 8.99 -17.54 -12.84
N PHE A 178 9.84 -16.53 -12.74
CA PHE A 178 11.07 -16.56 -11.96
C PHE A 178 10.81 -15.96 -10.58
N TRP A 179 11.18 -16.65 -9.51
CA TRP A 179 11.21 -16.09 -8.16
C TRP A 179 12.67 -15.83 -7.77
N ALA A 180 13.06 -14.57 -7.61
CA ALA A 180 14.46 -14.21 -7.45
C ALA A 180 15.08 -14.68 -6.12
N ALA A 181 14.24 -15.07 -5.16
CA ALA A 181 14.60 -15.61 -3.86
C ALA A 181 14.76 -17.12 -3.82
N GLU A 182 14.05 -17.82 -4.70
CA GLU A 182 13.71 -19.22 -4.51
C GLU A 182 14.93 -20.13 -4.68
N GLY A 183 15.08 -21.09 -3.76
CA GLY A 183 16.17 -22.08 -3.79
C GLY A 183 17.56 -21.53 -3.48
N ARG A 184 17.73 -20.23 -3.21
CA ARG A 184 19.02 -19.63 -2.89
C ARG A 184 19.38 -19.84 -1.41
N PRO A 185 20.62 -20.25 -1.09
CA PRO A 185 21.05 -20.42 0.29
C PRO A 185 21.42 -19.05 0.89
N PHE A 186 20.50 -18.45 1.64
CA PHE A 186 20.74 -17.23 2.42
C PHE A 186 20.36 -17.42 3.89
N THR A 187 20.82 -16.50 4.72
CA THR A 187 20.72 -16.48 6.19
C THR A 187 20.26 -15.09 6.63
N ASN A 188 19.70 -14.98 7.84
CA ASN A 188 19.15 -13.71 8.33
C ASN A 188 20.22 -12.73 8.84
N ASP A 189 21.48 -12.90 8.46
CA ASP A 189 22.55 -11.94 8.77
C ASP A 189 22.60 -10.82 7.73
N VAL A 190 23.14 -9.68 8.17
CA VAL A 190 23.20 -8.44 7.38
C VAL A 190 23.94 -8.63 6.06
N GLN A 191 25.00 -9.45 6.02
CA GLN A 191 25.81 -9.62 4.81
C GLN A 191 25.05 -10.44 3.75
N SER A 192 24.43 -11.54 4.18
CA SER A 192 23.62 -12.42 3.33
C SER A 192 22.41 -11.70 2.75
N ILE A 193 21.71 -10.89 3.57
CA ILE A 193 20.60 -10.03 3.13
C ILE A 193 21.07 -8.97 2.13
N ALA A 194 22.21 -8.31 2.38
CA ALA A 194 22.76 -7.30 1.48
C ALA A 194 23.17 -7.91 0.12
N GLN A 195 23.77 -9.10 0.12
CA GLN A 195 24.11 -9.82 -1.11
C GLN A 195 22.86 -10.17 -1.93
N LEU A 196 21.83 -10.68 -1.27
CA LEU A 196 20.58 -11.04 -1.92
C LEU A 196 19.83 -9.81 -2.46
N THR A 197 19.86 -8.71 -1.72
CA THR A 197 19.29 -7.43 -2.14
C THR A 197 19.99 -6.92 -3.40
N ASN A 198 21.33 -6.95 -3.43
CA ASN A 198 22.11 -6.54 -4.60
C ASN A 198 21.87 -7.47 -5.81
N PHE A 199 21.78 -8.78 -5.58
CA PHE A 199 21.43 -9.74 -6.63
C PHE A 199 20.09 -9.39 -7.30
N ARG A 200 19.08 -9.00 -6.52
CA ARG A 200 17.74 -8.65 -7.01
C ARG A 200 17.59 -7.22 -7.53
N SER A 201 18.54 -6.34 -7.22
CA SER A 201 18.46 -4.92 -7.57
C SER A 201 18.84 -4.66 -9.03
N SER A 202 18.00 -3.90 -9.73
CA SER A 202 18.30 -3.41 -11.07
C SER A 202 17.46 -2.18 -11.46
N ASN A 203 18.01 -1.34 -12.32
CA ASN A 203 17.28 -0.26 -12.99
C ASN A 203 16.77 -0.64 -14.39
N SER A 204 17.19 -1.79 -14.94
CA SER A 204 16.76 -2.25 -16.25
C SER A 204 16.90 -3.76 -16.39
N THR A 205 15.90 -4.41 -16.99
CA THR A 205 15.88 -5.85 -17.21
C THR A 205 15.74 -6.15 -18.69
N ARG A 206 16.55 -7.08 -19.21
CA ARG A 206 16.55 -7.50 -20.61
C ARG A 206 16.18 -8.97 -20.70
N PHE A 207 15.30 -9.28 -21.64
CA PHE A 207 14.79 -10.62 -21.91
C PHE A 207 15.15 -10.97 -23.34
N GLN A 208 15.94 -12.02 -23.51
CA GLN A 208 16.34 -12.53 -24.83
C GLN A 208 15.65 -13.87 -25.05
N PHE A 209 14.73 -13.90 -26.00
CA PHE A 209 13.96 -15.07 -26.37
C PHE A 209 14.54 -15.71 -27.62
N GLN A 210 14.58 -17.04 -27.64
CA GLN A 210 14.85 -17.83 -28.84
C GLN A 210 13.68 -18.78 -29.10
N TYR A 211 13.38 -19.01 -30.37
CA TYR A 211 12.31 -19.89 -30.83
C TYR A 211 12.86 -20.90 -31.84
N SER A 212 12.20 -22.06 -31.94
CA SER A 212 12.58 -23.05 -32.95
C SER A 212 12.04 -22.64 -34.32
N ASN A 213 12.84 -22.77 -35.37
CA ASN A 213 12.44 -22.52 -36.76
C ASN A 213 11.60 -23.67 -37.36
N ASN A 214 10.88 -24.44 -36.55
CA ASN A 214 10.02 -25.50 -37.09
C ASN A 214 9.00 -24.84 -38.04
N GLN A 215 8.98 -25.32 -39.29
CA GLN A 215 8.40 -24.68 -40.49
C GLN A 215 6.91 -24.28 -40.40
N SER A 216 6.22 -24.55 -39.29
CA SER A 216 4.83 -24.16 -39.04
C SER A 216 4.66 -22.84 -38.29
N GLN A 217 5.69 -22.31 -37.61
CA GLN A 217 5.62 -21.05 -36.87
C GLN A 217 6.56 -20.03 -37.53
N THR A 218 5.98 -19.04 -38.21
CA THR A 218 6.72 -17.97 -38.89
C THR A 218 6.84 -16.70 -38.04
N TYR A 219 6.25 -16.72 -36.85
CA TYR A 219 6.13 -15.60 -35.92
C TYR A 219 6.06 -16.10 -34.48
N PHE A 220 6.45 -15.23 -33.57
CA PHE A 220 6.26 -15.41 -32.14
C PHE A 220 5.85 -14.07 -31.53
N GLY A 221 5.30 -14.12 -30.32
CA GLY A 221 4.77 -12.93 -29.65
C GLY A 221 4.78 -13.04 -28.14
N ILE A 222 4.75 -11.89 -27.48
CA ILE A 222 4.73 -11.76 -26.03
C ILE A 222 3.42 -11.08 -25.66
N LYS A 223 2.62 -11.75 -24.82
CA LYS A 223 1.40 -11.17 -24.26
C LYS A 223 1.75 -10.17 -23.19
N GLU A 224 2.58 -10.56 -22.23
CA GLU A 224 2.92 -9.69 -21.11
C GLU A 224 4.24 -10.09 -20.45
N VAL A 225 5.04 -9.11 -20.04
CA VAL A 225 6.17 -9.27 -19.14
C VAL A 225 5.95 -8.41 -17.92
N ILE A 226 5.89 -9.07 -16.76
CA ILE A 226 5.60 -8.45 -15.48
C ILE A 226 6.86 -8.54 -14.62
N VAL A 227 7.35 -7.38 -14.19
CA VAL A 227 8.43 -7.26 -13.19
C VAL A 227 7.79 -6.87 -11.87
N ASN A 228 7.75 -7.79 -10.92
CA ASN A 228 7.26 -7.48 -9.58
C ASN A 228 8.40 -6.95 -8.73
N SER A 229 8.21 -5.76 -8.17
CA SER A 229 9.10 -5.18 -7.18
C SER A 229 8.55 -5.43 -5.78
N GLY A 230 9.43 -5.76 -4.83
CA GLY A 230 9.07 -5.73 -3.41
C GLY A 230 8.79 -4.28 -2.96
N ASN A 231 8.09 -4.14 -1.82
CA ASN A 231 7.74 -2.85 -1.22
C ASN A 231 8.96 -1.89 -1.13
N SER A 232 8.85 -0.72 -1.76
CA SER A 232 9.97 0.16 -2.11
C SER A 232 9.84 1.57 -1.53
N TYR A 233 8.65 2.01 -1.15
CA TYR A 233 8.37 3.30 -0.52
C TYR A 233 7.85 3.12 0.90
N ASP A 234 8.14 4.07 1.77
CA ASP A 234 7.56 4.10 3.12
C ASP A 234 6.12 4.64 3.04
N PRO A 235 5.20 4.21 3.91
CA PRO A 235 3.89 4.83 4.06
C PRO A 235 4.02 6.34 4.32
N ILE A 236 3.11 7.13 3.75
CA ILE A 236 3.09 8.59 3.87
C ILE A 236 1.80 9.02 4.56
N PHE A 237 1.92 9.70 5.71
CA PHE A 237 0.77 10.35 6.33
C PHE A 237 0.23 11.47 5.43
N VAL A 238 -1.09 11.45 5.18
CA VAL A 238 -1.80 12.44 4.35
C VAL A 238 -1.64 13.84 4.93
N ASN A 239 -1.76 13.97 6.25
CA ASN A 239 -1.65 15.24 6.93
C ASN A 239 -0.20 15.47 7.38
N SER A 240 0.32 16.68 7.13
CA SER A 240 1.65 17.09 7.60
C SER A 240 1.71 17.11 9.13
N THR A 241 0.63 17.57 9.76
CA THR A 241 0.48 17.73 11.22
C THR A 241 -0.66 16.88 11.74
N LEU A 242 -0.44 16.15 12.84
CA LEU A 242 -1.45 15.36 13.54
C LEU A 242 -1.76 16.04 14.89
N TYR A 243 -2.64 17.04 14.86
CA TYR A 243 -3.02 17.84 16.03
C TYR A 243 -4.54 17.90 16.14
N TYR A 244 -5.06 17.66 17.35
CA TYR A 244 -6.48 17.76 17.66
C TYR A 244 -6.68 18.51 18.97
N GLN A 245 -7.70 19.37 19.01
CA GLN A 245 -8.19 19.98 20.23
C GLN A 245 -9.62 19.52 20.47
N ILE A 246 -9.90 19.03 21.67
CA ILE A 246 -11.22 18.59 22.08
C ILE A 246 -11.61 19.26 23.38
N GLU A 247 -12.91 19.41 23.59
CA GLU A 247 -13.48 19.75 24.88
C GLU A 247 -13.39 18.55 25.82
N GLU A 248 -13.35 18.82 27.12
CA GLU A 248 -13.54 17.80 28.14
C GLU A 248 -14.98 17.28 28.18
N ASN A 249 -15.26 16.34 29.08
CA ASN A 249 -16.60 15.78 29.33
C ASN A 249 -17.27 15.11 28.10
N LEU A 250 -16.51 14.84 27.03
CA LEU A 250 -16.99 14.09 25.88
C LEU A 250 -17.36 12.66 26.29
N PRO A 251 -18.51 12.12 25.80
CA PRO A 251 -18.89 10.74 26.05
C PRO A 251 -17.80 9.76 25.59
N ASN A 252 -17.71 8.61 26.26
CA ASN A 252 -16.85 7.52 25.80
C ASN A 252 -17.24 7.05 24.39
N ASN A 253 -16.26 6.65 23.60
CA ASN A 253 -16.36 6.25 22.19
C ASN A 253 -16.74 7.41 21.24
N THR A 254 -16.53 8.66 21.64
CA THR A 254 -16.67 9.80 20.74
C THR A 254 -15.53 9.79 19.73
N LEU A 255 -15.86 9.90 18.43
CA LEU A 255 -14.89 10.03 17.34
C LEU A 255 -14.31 11.45 17.32
N ILE A 256 -13.03 11.56 17.64
CA ILE A 256 -12.31 12.85 17.71
C ILE A 256 -11.75 13.22 16.33
N GLY A 257 -11.31 12.22 15.59
CA GLY A 257 -10.63 12.44 14.32
C GLY A 257 -10.12 11.14 13.72
N LYS A 258 -9.35 11.27 12.65
CA LYS A 258 -8.84 10.13 11.89
C LYS A 258 -7.44 10.40 11.38
N ILE A 259 -6.50 9.51 11.68
CA ILE A 259 -5.20 9.48 11.01
C ILE A 259 -5.35 8.77 9.67
N MET A 260 -4.70 9.32 8.65
CA MET A 260 -4.70 8.75 7.31
C MET A 260 -3.28 8.69 6.80
N ALA A 261 -2.92 7.56 6.22
CA ALA A 261 -1.68 7.37 5.50
C ALA A 261 -1.98 6.54 4.25
N TYR A 262 -1.18 6.75 3.21
CA TYR A 262 -1.21 5.95 2.01
C TYR A 262 0.20 5.48 1.70
N ASP A 263 0.30 4.30 1.13
CA ASP A 263 1.57 3.77 0.67
C ASP A 263 1.73 4.05 -0.83
N PRO A 264 2.85 4.62 -1.30
CA PRO A 264 3.07 4.88 -2.73
C PRO A 264 3.12 3.61 -3.61
N ASP A 265 3.44 2.44 -3.03
CA ASP A 265 3.32 1.14 -3.71
C ASP A 265 1.89 0.60 -3.72
N HIS A 266 0.94 1.35 -3.14
CA HIS A 266 -0.47 1.01 -2.94
C HIS A 266 -0.68 -0.20 -2.02
N ALA A 267 0.29 -0.47 -1.13
CA ALA A 267 0.11 -1.45 -0.08
C ALA A 267 -1.00 -1.02 0.88
N LYS A 268 -1.71 -2.00 1.47
CA LYS A 268 -2.64 -1.71 2.56
C LYS A 268 -1.83 -1.16 3.74
N VAL A 269 -2.36 -0.15 4.42
CA VAL A 269 -1.73 0.47 5.60
C VAL A 269 -2.50 0.10 6.86
N TYR A 270 -1.78 -0.12 7.96
CA TYR A 270 -2.31 -0.24 9.32
C TYR A 270 -1.50 0.62 10.30
N PHE A 271 -2.04 0.87 11.48
CA PHE A 271 -1.49 1.81 12.45
C PHE A 271 -1.19 1.14 13.78
N THR A 272 -0.07 1.54 14.38
CA THR A 272 0.21 1.26 15.79
C THR A 272 0.54 2.57 16.48
N ALA A 273 0.08 2.76 17.70
CA ALA A 273 0.43 3.91 18.51
C ALA A 273 1.16 3.46 19.77
N VAL A 274 2.33 4.04 20.02
CA VAL A 274 3.09 3.85 21.26
C VAL A 274 3.22 5.18 21.98
N LYS A 275 3.21 5.11 23.31
CA LYS A 275 3.43 6.28 24.16
C LYS A 275 4.88 6.75 24.02
N ASN A 276 5.11 8.06 24.17
CA ASN A 276 6.47 8.61 24.20
C ASN A 276 7.23 8.19 25.47
N ASP A 277 6.53 7.98 26.58
CA ASP A 277 7.10 7.50 27.84
C ASP A 277 6.47 6.17 28.25
N PRO A 278 7.22 5.05 28.23
CA PRO A 278 6.74 3.74 28.68
C PRO A 278 6.45 3.66 30.18
N THR A 279 6.99 4.57 30.99
CA THR A 279 6.79 4.66 32.45
C THR A 279 5.56 5.50 32.83
N ASP A 280 4.95 6.14 31.83
CA ASP A 280 3.68 6.84 31.95
C ASP A 280 2.51 5.84 32.14
N THR A 281 2.35 5.45 33.40
CA THR A 281 1.25 4.62 33.92
C THR A 281 -0.09 5.36 33.99
N THR A 282 -0.11 6.63 33.61
CA THR A 282 -1.21 7.58 33.90
C THR A 282 -2.31 7.64 32.84
N PHE A 283 -2.21 6.94 31.70
CA PHE A 283 -3.15 7.20 30.59
C PHE A 283 -3.69 6.02 29.78
N GLY A 284 -5.02 6.10 29.56
CA GLY A 284 -5.86 5.28 28.69
C GLY A 284 -7.16 6.01 28.34
N TYR A 285 -7.10 7.30 27.96
CA TYR A 285 -8.30 8.08 27.57
C TYR A 285 -8.61 8.03 26.08
N PHE A 286 -7.64 7.61 25.26
CA PHE A 286 -7.79 7.56 23.80
C PHE A 286 -7.46 6.17 23.26
N ASN A 287 -8.18 5.79 22.21
CA ASN A 287 -7.90 4.62 21.38
C ASN A 287 -7.64 5.08 19.94
N ILE A 288 -6.70 4.43 19.25
CA ILE A 288 -6.40 4.65 17.85
C ILE A 288 -6.57 3.30 17.15
N ASP A 289 -7.59 3.19 16.30
CA ASP A 289 -7.89 1.93 15.62
C ASP A 289 -6.79 1.53 14.64
N THR A 290 -6.33 0.29 14.74
CA THR A 290 -5.22 -0.24 13.93
C THR A 290 -5.54 -0.30 12.44
N ASN A 291 -6.80 -0.52 12.06
CA ASN A 291 -7.16 -0.79 10.66
C ASN A 291 -7.60 0.47 9.92
N ASP A 292 -8.32 1.37 10.59
CA ASP A 292 -8.87 2.56 9.93
C ASP A 292 -8.31 3.88 10.46
N GLY A 293 -7.57 3.88 11.57
CA GLY A 293 -6.96 5.09 12.11
C GLY A 293 -7.93 6.03 12.81
N ASN A 294 -9.15 5.59 13.16
CA ASN A 294 -10.07 6.41 13.95
C ASN A 294 -9.51 6.62 15.36
N ILE A 295 -9.60 7.87 15.83
CA ILE A 295 -9.20 8.27 17.18
C ILE A 295 -10.49 8.44 18.01
N THR A 296 -10.63 7.69 19.09
CA THR A 296 -11.83 7.73 19.94
C THR A 296 -11.50 7.94 21.42
N THR A 297 -12.38 8.60 22.15
CA THR A 297 -12.33 8.60 23.63
C THR A 297 -12.67 7.20 24.16
N ILE A 298 -12.07 6.80 25.28
CA ILE A 298 -12.38 5.52 25.95
C ILE A 298 -12.59 5.65 27.46
N ASN A 299 -12.27 6.80 28.04
CA ASN A 299 -12.56 7.14 29.43
C ASN A 299 -12.98 8.61 29.53
N ASN A 300 -13.67 8.95 30.62
CA ASN A 300 -14.11 10.32 30.89
C ASN A 300 -12.90 11.23 31.09
N ILE A 301 -12.86 12.33 30.35
CA ILE A 301 -11.79 13.32 30.41
C ILE A 301 -12.36 14.52 31.16
N ASP A 302 -11.71 14.88 32.26
CA ASP A 302 -12.04 16.00 33.13
C ASP A 302 -10.77 16.82 33.30
N TYR A 303 -10.80 18.08 32.86
CA TYR A 303 -9.62 18.92 32.64
C TYR A 303 -8.81 19.14 33.91
N GLU A 304 -9.49 19.21 35.05
CA GLU A 304 -8.94 19.46 36.38
C GLU A 304 -8.20 18.24 36.94
N THR A 305 -8.63 17.03 36.57
CA THR A 305 -8.08 15.78 37.12
C THR A 305 -7.15 15.03 36.19
N ILE A 306 -7.11 15.37 34.90
CA ILE A 306 -6.21 14.72 33.95
C ILE A 306 -4.73 14.95 34.33
N PRO A 307 -3.90 13.90 34.36
CA PRO A 307 -2.50 14.04 34.78
C PRO A 307 -1.61 14.85 33.82
N SER A 308 -2.08 15.17 32.60
CA SER A 308 -1.29 15.78 31.54
C SER A 308 -2.19 16.39 30.47
N ASN A 309 -1.73 17.51 29.92
CA ASN A 309 -2.29 18.19 28.77
C ASN A 309 -1.15 19.06 28.17
N PRO A 310 -0.67 18.82 26.93
CA PRO A 310 -1.19 17.91 25.91
C PRO A 310 -0.82 16.44 26.11
N TYR A 311 -1.62 15.57 25.48
CA TYR A 311 -1.33 14.16 25.25
C TYR A 311 -0.52 13.97 23.97
N ILE A 312 0.56 13.20 24.05
CA ILE A 312 1.48 13.02 22.91
C ILE A 312 1.75 11.54 22.64
N PHE A 313 1.45 11.09 21.43
CA PHE A 313 1.65 9.72 20.96
C PHE A 313 2.63 9.66 19.79
N ASN A 314 3.45 8.63 19.72
CA ASN A 314 4.17 8.25 18.50
C ASN A 314 3.31 7.24 17.74
N VAL A 315 2.75 7.69 16.62
CA VAL A 315 1.92 6.89 15.75
C VAL A 315 2.75 6.42 14.56
N THR A 316 2.77 5.12 14.33
CA THR A 316 3.49 4.48 13.24
C THR A 316 2.49 3.91 12.25
N ALA A 317 2.59 4.33 10.99
CA ALA A 317 1.93 3.70 9.86
C ALA A 317 2.83 2.59 9.31
N HIS A 318 2.25 1.42 9.04
CA HIS A 318 2.92 0.23 8.51
C HIS A 318 2.25 -0.20 7.21
N ASP A 319 3.01 -0.56 6.20
CA ASP A 319 2.48 -1.29 5.06
C ASP A 319 2.42 -2.81 5.33
N TYR A 320 1.50 -3.51 4.65
CA TYR A 320 1.42 -4.97 4.67
C TYR A 320 2.46 -5.60 3.72
N GLY A 321 3.75 -5.50 4.05
CA GLY A 321 4.84 -6.24 3.39
C GLY A 321 5.31 -7.46 4.20
N ILE A 322 5.10 -8.69 3.70
CA ILE A 322 5.45 -9.94 4.43
C ILE A 322 6.97 -10.06 4.71
N ASP A 323 7.83 -9.52 3.84
CA ASP A 323 9.30 -9.65 3.98
C ASP A 323 10.05 -8.31 4.00
N ASN A 324 9.35 -7.17 3.91
CA ASN A 324 9.91 -5.80 3.95
C ASN A 324 8.80 -4.81 4.34
N SER A 325 8.16 -5.02 5.49
CA SER A 325 7.23 -4.02 6.02
C SER A 325 7.99 -2.73 6.31
N ARG A 326 7.62 -1.64 5.66
CA ARG A 326 8.21 -0.31 5.88
C ARG A 326 7.25 0.51 6.72
N THR A 327 7.83 1.49 7.40
CA THR A 327 7.10 2.25 8.41
C THR A 327 7.45 3.71 8.37
N GLN A 328 6.48 4.54 8.76
CA GLN A 328 6.70 5.96 9.03
C GLN A 328 6.07 6.31 10.36
N THR A 329 6.82 6.99 11.22
CA THR A 329 6.34 7.43 12.54
C THR A 329 6.16 8.94 12.56
N LYS A 330 5.03 9.40 13.12
CA LYS A 330 4.74 10.80 13.40
C LYS A 330 4.20 10.99 14.81
N GLN A 331 4.41 12.19 15.32
CA GLN A 331 3.86 12.60 16.61
C GLN A 331 2.41 13.07 16.42
N LEU A 332 1.49 12.49 17.19
CA LEU A 332 0.10 12.90 17.35
C LEU A 332 -0.03 13.66 18.67
N ILE A 333 -0.62 14.85 18.62
CA ILE A 333 -0.82 15.73 19.78
C ILE A 333 -2.33 15.96 19.96
N ILE A 334 -2.84 15.71 21.17
CA ILE A 334 -4.22 15.98 21.55
C ILE A 334 -4.23 16.92 22.75
N THR A 335 -4.87 18.09 22.61
CA THR A 335 -5.06 19.06 23.71
C THR A 335 -6.50 19.05 24.18
N ILE A 336 -6.69 19.17 25.48
CA ILE A 336 -8.01 19.28 26.12
C ILE A 336 -8.28 20.76 26.42
N ALA A 337 -9.45 21.25 26.02
CA ALA A 337 -9.94 22.57 26.37
C ALA A 337 -10.87 22.44 27.58
N ASN A 338 -10.64 23.28 28.59
CA ASN A 338 -11.52 23.39 29.75
C ASN A 338 -12.89 23.94 29.31
N VAL A 339 -13.98 23.30 29.73
CA VAL A 339 -15.36 23.76 29.56
C VAL A 339 -15.91 24.23 30.91
N PRO A 340 -16.37 25.49 31.03
CA PRO A 340 -16.82 26.03 32.31
C PRO A 340 -17.89 25.18 33.01
N GLU A 341 -17.64 24.82 34.27
CA GLU A 341 -18.58 24.11 35.12
C GLU A 341 -19.26 25.00 36.16
N THR A 342 -20.39 24.52 36.67
CA THR A 342 -21.05 25.18 37.78
C THR A 342 -20.42 24.79 39.13
N PRO A 343 -20.29 25.72 40.08
CA PRO A 343 -19.80 25.41 41.42
C PRO A 343 -20.59 24.30 42.11
N GLN A 344 -19.89 23.39 42.77
CA GLN A 344 -20.49 22.26 43.46
C GLN A 344 -20.29 22.38 44.97
N PHE A 345 -21.34 22.09 45.74
CA PHE A 345 -21.20 21.94 47.18
C PHE A 345 -20.34 20.73 47.52
N VAL A 346 -19.44 20.87 48.48
CA VAL A 346 -18.56 19.80 48.94
C VAL A 346 -18.72 19.56 50.44
N ASN A 347 -18.52 18.33 50.88
CA ASN A 347 -18.47 18.03 52.31
C ASN A 347 -17.15 18.51 52.94
N ILE A 348 -16.97 18.25 54.24
CA ILE A 348 -15.75 18.63 54.98
C ILE A 348 -14.46 18.01 54.43
N ASN A 349 -14.57 16.95 53.61
CA ASN A 349 -13.45 16.25 52.99
C ASN A 349 -13.25 16.68 51.52
N GLY A 350 -13.98 17.69 51.04
CA GLY A 350 -13.87 18.19 49.67
C GLY A 350 -14.59 17.34 48.61
N THR A 351 -15.39 16.34 48.98
CA THR A 351 -16.13 15.53 47.99
C THR A 351 -17.49 16.16 47.67
N PRO A 352 -17.94 16.17 46.39
CA PRO A 352 -19.24 16.70 46.00
C PRO A 352 -20.41 16.12 46.81
N THR A 353 -21.34 16.99 47.22
CA THR A 353 -22.56 16.62 47.95
C THR A 353 -23.79 17.29 47.35
N GLN A 354 -24.91 16.56 47.31
CA GLN A 354 -26.19 17.08 46.82
C GLN A 354 -26.94 17.92 47.87
N GLY A 355 -26.39 18.03 49.08
CA GLY A 355 -26.97 18.83 50.16
C GLY A 355 -26.29 18.59 51.50
N TYR A 356 -26.74 19.35 52.50
CA TYR A 356 -26.27 19.22 53.87
C TYR A 356 -27.43 18.93 54.81
N GLN A 357 -27.19 18.07 55.80
CA GLN A 357 -28.16 17.77 56.85
C GLN A 357 -27.58 18.19 58.20
N PHE A 358 -28.35 18.98 58.95
CA PHE A 358 -27.97 19.47 60.27
C PHE A 358 -29.08 19.17 61.28
N GLU A 359 -28.70 18.69 62.45
CA GLU A 359 -29.60 18.57 63.59
C GLU A 359 -29.50 19.81 64.46
N VAL A 360 -30.63 20.42 64.79
CA VAL A 360 -30.68 21.68 65.55
C VAL A 360 -31.51 21.48 66.81
N ASN A 361 -31.00 21.97 67.94
CA ASN A 361 -31.74 21.92 69.19
C ASN A 361 -32.97 22.85 69.11
N LYS A 362 -34.14 22.36 69.51
CA LYS A 362 -35.39 23.13 69.56
C LYS A 362 -35.35 24.39 70.44
N LYS A 363 -34.31 24.55 71.26
CA LYS A 363 -34.09 25.73 72.12
C LYS A 363 -33.12 26.76 71.52
N VAL A 364 -32.73 26.63 70.24
CA VAL A 364 -31.80 27.56 69.61
C VAL A 364 -32.41 28.97 69.52
N SER A 365 -31.63 30.00 69.86
CA SER A 365 -32.07 31.39 69.80
C SER A 365 -32.04 31.92 68.36
N GLU A 366 -32.91 32.87 68.05
CA GLU A 366 -32.88 33.59 66.78
C GLU A 366 -31.51 34.24 66.53
N GLY A 367 -31.06 34.20 65.28
CA GLY A 367 -29.74 34.72 64.88
C GLY A 367 -28.56 33.77 65.13
N SER A 368 -28.79 32.58 65.72
CA SER A 368 -27.72 31.61 65.94
C SER A 368 -27.25 30.99 64.62
N ALA A 369 -25.93 30.88 64.43
CA ALA A 369 -25.34 30.16 63.32
C ALA A 369 -25.66 28.66 63.44
N ILE A 370 -26.30 28.09 62.41
CA ILE A 370 -26.68 26.66 62.37
C ILE A 370 -25.59 25.83 61.70
N ALA A 371 -25.05 26.33 60.58
CA ALA A 371 -24.03 25.65 59.81
C ALA A 371 -23.28 26.59 58.87
N ALA A 372 -22.10 26.15 58.42
CA ALA A 372 -21.38 26.69 57.28
C ALA A 372 -21.44 25.66 56.13
N VAL A 373 -21.65 26.16 54.91
CA VAL A 373 -21.62 25.35 53.68
C VAL A 373 -20.48 25.85 52.80
N HIS A 374 -19.93 24.96 51.97
CA HIS A 374 -18.77 25.28 51.14
C HIS A 374 -18.99 24.73 49.73
N ALA A 375 -18.87 25.60 48.73
CA ALA A 375 -18.88 25.22 47.33
C ALA A 375 -17.50 25.48 46.71
N VAL A 376 -17.10 24.62 45.79
CA VAL A 376 -15.88 24.72 45.01
C VAL A 376 -16.25 24.77 43.54
N ASP A 377 -15.65 25.71 42.83
CA ASP A 377 -15.70 25.77 41.37
C ASP A 377 -14.57 24.88 40.81
N PRO A 378 -14.89 23.80 40.07
CA PRO A 378 -13.89 22.91 39.49
C PRO A 378 -12.83 23.65 38.65
N ASP A 379 -13.23 24.65 37.86
CA ASP A 379 -12.41 25.38 36.87
C ASP A 379 -11.13 26.08 37.39
N GLY A 380 -10.93 26.12 38.72
CA GLY A 380 -9.68 26.51 39.36
C GLY A 380 -9.21 27.96 39.16
N SER A 381 -9.92 28.79 38.39
CA SER A 381 -9.43 30.10 37.95
C SER A 381 -10.46 31.23 38.07
N GLY A 382 -11.04 31.39 39.24
CA GLY A 382 -11.79 32.60 39.59
C GLY A 382 -12.10 32.67 41.07
N THR A 383 -12.11 33.87 41.64
CA THR A 383 -12.84 34.09 42.90
C THR A 383 -14.32 33.96 42.55
N ALA A 384 -14.81 32.72 42.45
CA ALA A 384 -16.23 32.45 42.26
C ALA A 384 -16.96 33.02 43.47
N ILE A 385 -17.64 34.15 43.30
CA ILE A 385 -18.53 34.70 44.33
C ILE A 385 -19.82 33.89 44.23
N CYS A 386 -19.89 32.79 44.96
CA CYS A 386 -21.12 31.98 45.03
C CYS A 386 -22.20 32.76 45.80
N HIS A 387 -23.27 33.14 45.12
CA HIS A 387 -24.46 33.72 45.74
C HIS A 387 -25.43 32.60 46.11
N TYR A 388 -25.61 32.34 47.41
CA TYR A 388 -26.55 31.32 47.89
C TYR A 388 -27.97 31.88 48.00
N ASP A 389 -28.91 31.37 47.19
CA ASP A 389 -30.35 31.66 47.34
C ASP A 389 -31.07 30.51 48.09
N ARG A 390 -32.13 30.83 48.84
CA ARG A 390 -32.85 29.90 49.72
C ARG A 390 -34.26 29.65 49.19
N GLN A 391 -34.48 28.53 48.51
CA GLN A 391 -35.84 28.02 48.26
C GLN A 391 -36.28 27.06 49.36
N MET A 392 -37.20 27.49 50.24
CA MET A 392 -37.80 26.61 51.26
C MET A 392 -38.91 25.75 50.65
N LEU A 393 -38.64 24.47 50.41
CA LEU A 393 -39.69 23.45 50.33
C LEU A 393 -39.93 22.89 51.74
N LEU A 394 -41.13 23.10 52.27
CA LEU A 394 -41.57 22.75 53.63
C LEU A 394 -40.99 21.41 54.15
N GLY A 395 -40.29 21.47 55.29
CA GLY A 395 -39.92 20.31 56.10
C GLY A 395 -38.54 19.68 55.84
N LYS A 396 -37.84 20.05 54.76
CA LYS A 396 -36.42 19.71 54.53
C LYS A 396 -35.71 20.93 53.95
N VAL A 397 -34.61 21.35 54.56
CA VAL A 397 -33.75 22.40 53.97
C VAL A 397 -32.93 21.75 52.86
N ASN A 398 -33.50 21.65 51.67
CA ASN A 398 -32.74 21.34 50.46
C ASN A 398 -32.19 22.67 49.92
N PHE A 399 -30.87 22.81 49.90
CA PHE A 399 -30.22 23.86 49.11
C PHE A 399 -30.26 23.39 47.64
N GLY A 400 -31.26 23.84 46.89
CA GLY A 400 -31.48 23.45 45.51
C GLY A 400 -31.55 24.66 44.57
N THR A 401 -30.79 24.55 43.46
CA THR A 401 -30.66 25.42 42.28
C THR A 401 -30.03 26.80 42.47
N MET A 402 -28.82 26.96 41.91
CA MET A 402 -28.18 28.24 41.60
C MET A 402 -28.53 28.62 40.15
N ILE A 403 -28.87 29.90 39.92
CA ILE A 403 -29.09 30.48 38.57
C ILE A 403 -27.78 31.11 38.11
#